data_AF-A0AAV5GZJ5-F1
#
_entry.id   AF-A0AAV5GZJ5-F1
#
_cell.length_a   1.000
_cell.length_b   1.000
_cell.length_c   1.000
_cell.angle_alpha   90.00
_cell.angle_beta   90.00
_cell.angle_gamma   90.00
#
_symmetry.space_group_name_H-M   'P 1'
#
loop_
_entity.id
_entity.type
_entity.pdbx_description
1 polymer ?
#
loop_
_entity_poly.entity_id
_entity_poly.type
_entity_poly.pdbx_seq_one_letter_code
_entity_poly.pdbx_strand_id
1 'polypeptide(L)'
;MSEADLWDSEFAGFEVDIDDSAALARAQRIEAARRAAQDYTAKIEEPGWFNDPALAARSKGAARPALFALHEQYFAGRYSEVVDGGLALLDGVGEGKEESELLDLVMRAARRCARETDERVLALARRWTEYPNLPSLSYISAHILLLNSPLSPSPSLAPPPSSTPAPPPLPPSIPPVSPAEVLRASLASLRIHPLLPRPRALLAQILAPLHPALSHAVEAPPKGKDKDKGEGAAPERGEELEREVERVEGLEEGDRDTLRRVLGLVGAEKGEGEEEGVGRNVRSL
;
A
#
# COMPACT_ATOMS: atom_id res chain seq x y z
N MET A 1 18.45 0.80 -25.60
CA MET A 1 17.13 0.19 -25.34
C MET A 1 16.87 0.44 -23.87
N SER A 2 16.01 1.40 -23.55
CA SER A 2 15.69 1.74 -22.15
C SER A 2 14.95 0.55 -21.54
N GLU A 3 15.51 -0.06 -20.50
CA GLU A 3 14.70 -0.80 -19.54
C GLU A 3 13.67 0.21 -19.02
N ALA A 4 12.46 0.17 -19.58
CA ALA A 4 11.32 0.84 -18.94
C ALA A 4 11.30 0.34 -17.51
N ASP A 5 11.28 1.27 -16.55
CA ASP A 5 11.39 0.96 -15.14
C ASP A 5 10.30 -0.06 -14.81
N LEU A 6 10.68 -1.32 -14.59
CA LEU A 6 9.72 -2.41 -14.36
C LEU A 6 8.72 -2.04 -13.25
N TRP A 7 9.10 -1.13 -12.34
CA TRP A 7 8.27 -0.63 -11.25
C TRP A 7 7.38 0.56 -11.55
N ASP A 8 7.74 1.45 -12.49
CA ASP A 8 6.75 2.40 -13.03
C ASP A 8 5.58 1.60 -13.58
N SER A 9 5.86 0.45 -14.21
CA SER A 9 4.83 -0.47 -14.65
C SER A 9 4.15 -1.25 -13.52
N GLU A 10 4.85 -1.61 -12.42
CA GLU A 10 4.26 -2.32 -11.25
C GLU A 10 3.29 -1.45 -10.46
N PHE A 11 3.59 -0.15 -10.33
CA PHE A 11 2.83 0.76 -9.50
C PHE A 11 1.97 1.76 -10.25
N ALA A 12 2.13 1.93 -11.57
CA ALA A 12 1.19 2.72 -12.39
C ALA A 12 -0.26 2.20 -12.28
N GLY A 13 -0.47 0.91 -11.96
CA GLY A 13 -1.81 0.38 -11.71
C GLY A 13 -2.46 0.89 -10.41
N PHE A 14 -1.68 1.45 -9.48
CA PHE A 14 -2.19 2.06 -8.25
C PHE A 14 -2.35 3.58 -8.38
N GLU A 15 -1.91 4.18 -9.48
CA GLU A 15 -2.21 5.57 -9.78
C GLU A 15 -3.71 5.67 -10.08
N VAL A 16 -4.45 6.29 -9.17
CA VAL A 16 -5.83 6.68 -9.38
C VAL A 16 -5.84 7.69 -10.53
N ASP A 17 -6.68 7.49 -11.54
CA ASP A 17 -7.07 8.57 -12.45
C ASP A 17 -7.63 9.69 -11.57
N ILE A 18 -6.79 10.68 -11.27
CA ILE A 18 -7.18 11.82 -10.46
C ILE A 18 -8.22 12.54 -11.30
N ASP A 19 -9.49 12.39 -10.93
CA ASP A 19 -10.55 13.21 -11.46
C ASP A 19 -10.22 14.67 -11.09
N ASP A 20 -9.72 15.40 -12.09
CA ASP A 20 -9.33 16.80 -11.99
C ASP A 20 -10.48 17.69 -11.51
N SER A 21 -11.70 17.18 -11.44
CA SER A 21 -12.87 17.84 -10.85
C SER A 21 -12.64 18.29 -9.40
N ALA A 22 -11.96 17.48 -8.58
CA ALA A 22 -11.67 17.82 -7.17
C ALA A 22 -10.55 18.87 -7.05
N ALA A 23 -9.54 18.79 -7.93
CA ALA A 23 -8.47 19.78 -8.02
C ALA A 23 -9.00 21.13 -8.54
N LEU A 24 -9.88 21.11 -9.54
CA LEU A 24 -10.59 22.28 -10.07
C LEU A 24 -11.53 22.89 -9.03
N ALA A 25 -12.31 22.09 -8.31
CA ALA A 25 -13.19 22.59 -7.25
C ALA A 25 -12.39 23.22 -6.11
N ARG A 26 -11.23 22.66 -5.75
CA ARG A 26 -10.32 23.24 -4.76
C ARG A 26 -9.68 24.54 -5.27
N ALA A 27 -9.26 24.59 -6.53
CA ALA A 27 -8.74 25.78 -7.17
C ALA A 27 -9.79 26.90 -7.22
N GLN A 28 -11.03 26.59 -7.59
CA GLN A 28 -12.15 27.53 -7.60
C GLN A 28 -12.49 28.05 -6.20
N ARG A 29 -12.48 27.19 -5.17
CA ARG A 29 -12.66 27.61 -3.77
C ARG A 29 -11.53 28.53 -3.29
N ILE A 30 -10.28 28.25 -3.66
CA ILE A 30 -9.13 29.10 -3.34
C ILE A 30 -9.22 30.44 -4.08
N GLU A 31 -9.65 30.44 -5.34
CA GLU A 31 -9.80 31.66 -6.14
C GLU A 31 -10.97 32.52 -5.63
N ALA A 32 -12.08 31.89 -5.23
CA ALA A 32 -13.20 32.55 -4.56
C ALA A 32 -12.79 33.14 -3.20
N ALA A 33 -12.01 32.40 -2.40
CA ALA A 33 -11.46 32.89 -1.15
C ALA A 33 -10.46 34.05 -1.35
N ARG A 34 -9.66 34.02 -2.43
CA ARG A 34 -8.76 35.13 -2.80
C ARG A 34 -9.53 36.37 -3.25
N ARG A 35 -10.61 36.22 -4.03
CA ARG A 35 -11.50 37.35 -4.38
C ARG A 35 -12.18 37.93 -3.13
N ALA A 36 -12.70 37.07 -2.24
CA ALA A 36 -13.27 37.50 -0.98
C ALA A 36 -12.24 38.19 -0.04
N ALA A 37 -10.98 37.77 -0.08
CA ALA A 37 -9.89 38.39 0.68
C ALA A 37 -9.42 39.74 0.08
N GLN A 38 -9.59 39.96 -1.23
CA GLN A 38 -9.30 41.25 -1.86
C GLN A 38 -10.28 42.36 -1.44
N ASP A 39 -11.53 42.00 -1.12
CA ASP A 39 -12.55 42.93 -0.64
C ASP A 39 -12.42 43.23 0.87
N TYR A 40 -11.64 42.43 1.61
CA TYR A 40 -11.43 42.58 3.05
C TYR A 40 -10.06 43.23 3.34
N THR A 41 -9.88 44.49 2.95
CA THR A 41 -8.76 45.32 3.45
C THR A 41 -9.02 45.74 4.90
N ALA A 42 -8.98 44.78 5.83
CA ALA A 42 -8.73 45.06 7.23
C ALA A 42 -7.21 45.03 7.45
N LYS A 43 -6.69 46.04 8.16
CA LYS A 43 -5.30 46.06 8.63
C LYS A 43 -5.07 44.83 9.53
N ILE A 44 -4.51 43.77 8.96
CA ILE A 44 -4.04 42.61 9.70
C ILE A 44 -2.62 42.94 10.15
N GLU A 45 -2.43 43.18 11.44
CA GLU A 45 -1.12 43.00 12.06
C GLU A 45 -0.75 41.53 11.88
N GLU A 46 0.28 41.26 11.09
CA GLU A 46 0.71 39.90 10.77
C GLU A 46 1.20 39.20 12.06
N PRO A 47 0.67 38.03 12.40
CA PRO A 47 1.15 37.28 13.56
C PRO A 47 2.59 36.81 13.32
N GLY A 48 3.45 37.02 14.32
CA GLY A 48 4.93 36.89 14.23
C GLY A 48 5.51 35.53 13.84
N TRP A 49 4.70 34.52 13.55
CA TRP A 49 5.15 33.26 12.93
C TRP A 49 5.34 33.38 11.41
N PHE A 50 4.78 34.43 10.77
CA PHE A 50 4.90 34.65 9.33
C PHE A 50 6.28 35.19 8.90
N ASN A 51 7.02 35.83 9.83
CA ASN A 51 8.29 36.50 9.54
C ASN A 51 9.53 35.82 10.16
N ASP A 52 9.41 34.59 10.66
CA ASP A 52 10.59 33.83 11.09
C ASP A 52 10.95 32.73 10.07
N PRO A 53 11.86 33.01 9.11
CA PRO A 53 12.36 32.01 8.18
C PRO A 53 13.01 30.81 8.89
N ALA A 54 13.42 30.95 10.16
CA ALA A 54 13.98 29.85 10.94
C ALA A 54 12.92 28.90 11.51
N LEU A 55 11.65 29.32 11.67
CA LEU A 55 10.54 28.48 12.12
C LEU A 55 9.80 27.82 10.95
N ALA A 56 9.65 28.51 9.83
CA ALA A 56 9.11 27.93 8.59
C ALA A 56 10.05 26.86 7.99
N ALA A 57 11.37 27.07 8.07
CA ALA A 57 12.37 26.10 7.61
C ALA A 57 12.46 24.85 8.51
N ARG A 58 12.24 24.96 9.84
CA ARG A 58 12.30 23.80 10.75
C ARG A 58 11.14 22.82 10.58
N SER A 59 9.99 23.26 10.07
CA SER A 59 8.84 22.36 9.85
C SER A 59 8.86 21.60 8.52
N LYS A 60 9.80 21.91 7.60
CA LYS A 60 9.87 21.32 6.25
C LYS A 60 11.30 20.98 5.74
N GLY A 61 12.35 21.13 6.54
CA GLY A 61 13.66 21.52 5.96
C GLY A 61 14.78 20.49 5.77
N ALA A 62 14.84 19.38 6.52
CA ALA A 62 16.02 18.48 6.46
C ALA A 62 15.74 17.12 5.81
N ALA A 63 14.59 16.52 6.11
CA ALA A 63 14.22 15.21 5.58
C ALA A 63 13.93 15.26 4.08
N ARG A 64 13.28 16.32 3.60
CA ARG A 64 12.84 16.43 2.21
C ARG A 64 13.97 16.52 1.19
N PRO A 65 15.02 17.35 1.37
CA PRO A 65 16.20 17.29 0.51
C PRO A 65 16.89 15.92 0.52
N ALA A 66 16.93 15.26 1.68
CA ALA A 66 17.51 13.93 1.79
C ALA A 66 16.67 12.87 1.07
N LEU A 67 15.33 12.93 1.18
CA LEU A 67 14.42 12.07 0.43
C LEU A 67 14.54 12.28 -1.08
N PHE A 68 14.65 13.52 -1.56
CA PHE A 68 14.90 13.80 -2.98
C PHE A 68 16.24 13.22 -3.45
N ALA A 69 17.30 13.33 -2.64
CA ALA A 69 18.59 12.72 -2.97
C ALA A 69 18.50 11.18 -3.05
N LEU A 70 17.69 10.55 -2.19
CA LEU A 70 17.41 9.11 -2.27
C LEU A 70 16.64 8.75 -3.55
N HIS A 71 15.66 9.55 -3.96
CA HIS A 71 14.97 9.35 -5.24
C HIS A 71 15.94 9.47 -6.43
N GLU A 72 16.83 10.46 -6.45
CA GLU A 72 17.85 10.58 -7.48
C GLU A 72 18.78 9.36 -7.52
N GLN A 73 19.19 8.84 -6.36
CA GLN A 73 19.97 7.60 -6.27
C GLN A 73 19.18 6.38 -6.78
N TYR A 74 17.89 6.31 -6.49
CA TYR A 74 17.00 5.26 -6.96
C TYR A 74 16.92 5.26 -8.49
N PHE A 75 16.66 6.42 -9.10
CA PHE A 75 16.63 6.56 -10.56
C PHE A 75 18.01 6.34 -11.21
N ALA A 76 19.09 6.59 -10.49
CA ALA A 76 20.45 6.26 -10.92
C ALA A 76 20.83 4.77 -10.74
N GLY A 77 19.92 3.92 -10.27
CA GLY A 77 20.16 2.49 -10.05
C GLY A 77 21.03 2.17 -8.84
N ARG A 78 21.30 3.13 -7.96
CA ARG A 78 22.14 2.97 -6.76
C ARG A 78 21.32 2.46 -5.57
N TYR A 79 20.63 1.34 -5.76
CA TYR A 79 19.62 0.84 -4.82
C TYR A 79 20.14 0.52 -3.42
N SER A 80 21.36 -0.02 -3.29
CA SER A 80 21.94 -0.27 -1.95
C SER A 80 22.17 1.03 -1.17
N GLU A 81 22.60 2.11 -1.84
CA GLU A 81 22.78 3.43 -1.22
C GLU A 81 21.44 3.98 -0.73
N VAL A 82 20.37 3.76 -1.51
CA VAL A 82 19.00 4.16 -1.14
C VAL A 82 18.54 3.43 0.12
N VAL A 83 18.79 2.12 0.22
CA VAL A 83 18.45 1.34 1.41
C VAL A 83 19.21 1.85 2.63
N ASP A 84 20.54 1.96 2.55
CA ASP A 84 21.37 2.37 3.69
C ASP A 84 21.06 3.81 4.13
N GLY A 85 20.94 4.73 3.16
CA GLY A 85 20.59 6.12 3.41
C GLY A 85 19.18 6.29 3.96
N GLY A 86 18.20 5.57 3.41
CA GLY A 86 16.82 5.65 3.87
C GLY A 86 16.62 5.04 5.26
N LEU A 87 17.28 3.92 5.56
CA LEU A 87 17.31 3.35 6.90
C LEU A 87 17.94 4.32 7.93
N ALA A 88 19.03 5.00 7.57
CA ALA A 88 19.63 6.02 8.43
C ALA A 88 18.72 7.24 8.65
N LEU A 89 17.96 7.64 7.62
CA LEU A 89 16.97 8.72 7.76
C LEU A 89 15.80 8.32 8.68
N LEU A 90 15.31 7.08 8.59
CA LEU A 90 14.26 6.58 9.47
C LEU A 90 14.71 6.50 10.93
N ASP A 91 15.99 6.22 11.21
CA ASP A 91 16.53 6.24 12.57
C ASP A 91 16.74 7.67 13.11
N GLY A 92 17.08 8.61 12.23
CA GLY A 92 17.51 9.96 12.61
C GLY A 92 16.41 11.03 12.59
N VAL A 93 15.34 10.82 11.83
CA VAL A 93 14.21 11.75 11.67
C VAL A 93 12.98 11.10 12.28
N GLY A 94 12.50 11.65 13.41
CA GLY A 94 11.25 11.19 14.02
C GLY A 94 10.04 11.29 13.07
N GLU A 95 8.99 10.52 13.36
CA GLU A 95 7.73 10.40 12.60
C GLU A 95 7.38 11.68 11.80
N GLY A 96 7.59 11.59 10.49
CA GLY A 96 7.49 12.72 9.58
C GLY A 96 6.38 12.52 8.55
N LYS A 97 5.90 13.62 7.97
CA LYS A 97 4.88 13.59 6.90
C LYS A 97 5.29 12.79 5.65
N GLU A 98 6.57 12.50 5.51
CA GLU A 98 7.18 11.82 4.35
C GLU A 98 7.64 10.39 4.70
N GLU A 99 7.37 9.91 5.92
CA GLU A 99 7.83 8.60 6.37
C GLU A 99 7.28 7.47 5.51
N SER A 100 6.01 7.51 5.13
CA SER A 100 5.43 6.46 4.30
C SER A 100 6.04 6.38 2.90
N GLU A 101 6.43 7.52 2.33
CA GLU A 101 7.12 7.58 1.03
C GLU A 101 8.54 7.03 1.15
N LEU A 102 9.22 7.34 2.26
CA LEU A 102 10.54 6.81 2.56
C LEU A 102 10.51 5.28 2.78
N LEU A 103 9.54 4.77 3.53
CA LEU A 103 9.34 3.32 3.74
C LEU A 103 9.15 2.59 2.41
N ASP A 104 8.28 3.11 1.55
CA ASP A 104 7.98 2.54 0.24
C ASP A 104 9.22 2.56 -0.67
N LEU A 105 9.95 3.68 -0.72
CA LEU A 105 11.19 3.82 -1.50
C LEU A 105 12.28 2.84 -1.04
N VAL A 106 12.49 2.73 0.28
CA VAL A 106 13.48 1.82 0.87
C VAL A 106 13.13 0.36 0.55
N MET A 107 11.87 -0.04 0.70
CA MET A 107 11.44 -1.41 0.42
C MET A 107 11.52 -1.76 -1.08
N ARG A 108 11.19 -0.81 -1.97
CA ARG A 108 11.40 -0.97 -3.43
C ARG A 108 12.88 -1.13 -3.78
N ALA A 109 13.74 -0.28 -3.21
CA ALA A 109 15.17 -0.37 -3.41
C ALA A 109 15.74 -1.70 -2.88
N ALA A 110 15.29 -2.16 -1.71
CA ALA A 110 15.70 -3.43 -1.14
C ALA A 110 15.40 -4.61 -2.07
N ARG A 111 14.22 -4.61 -2.72
CA ARG A 111 13.86 -5.62 -3.73
C ARG A 111 14.75 -5.57 -4.97
N ARG A 112 15.18 -4.37 -5.39
CA ARG A 112 16.08 -4.21 -6.54
C ARG A 112 17.51 -4.69 -6.26
N CYS A 113 17.96 -4.65 -5.01
CA CYS A 113 19.32 -5.07 -4.62
C CYS A 113 19.37 -6.37 -3.81
N ALA A 114 18.32 -7.20 -3.83
CA ALA A 114 18.24 -8.49 -3.14
C ALA A 114 18.49 -8.40 -1.61
N ARG A 115 17.98 -7.34 -0.96
CA ARG A 115 18.09 -7.09 0.49
C ARG A 115 16.78 -7.28 1.25
N GLU A 116 15.82 -8.01 0.69
CA GLU A 116 14.52 -8.26 1.32
C GLU A 116 14.62 -9.08 2.62
N THR A 117 15.70 -9.83 2.81
CA THR A 117 15.95 -10.63 4.02
C THR A 117 16.71 -9.86 5.09
N ASP A 118 17.05 -8.59 4.87
CA ASP A 118 17.63 -7.72 5.89
C ASP A 118 16.61 -7.53 7.02
N GLU A 119 17.02 -7.80 8.26
CA GLU A 119 16.15 -7.72 9.45
C GLU A 119 15.47 -6.36 9.59
N ARG A 120 16.17 -5.28 9.21
CA ARG A 120 15.62 -3.93 9.29
C ARG A 120 14.56 -3.71 8.23
N VAL A 121 14.79 -4.20 7.01
CA VAL A 121 13.81 -4.13 5.90
C VAL A 121 12.58 -4.98 6.24
N LEU A 122 12.77 -6.16 6.84
CA LEU A 122 11.67 -6.99 7.32
C LEU A 122 10.86 -6.27 8.40
N ALA A 123 11.53 -5.59 9.34
CA ALA A 123 10.85 -4.79 10.36
C ALA A 123 10.02 -3.66 9.72
N LEU A 124 10.53 -2.98 8.68
CA LEU A 124 9.75 -1.99 7.93
C LEU A 124 8.54 -2.60 7.23
N ALA A 125 8.70 -3.78 6.61
CA ALA A 125 7.62 -4.45 5.91
C ALA A 125 6.43 -4.72 6.82
N ARG A 126 6.66 -5.01 8.10
CA ARG A 126 5.63 -5.25 9.12
C ARG A 126 4.82 -4.02 9.53
N ARG A 127 5.32 -2.82 9.24
CA ARG A 127 4.64 -1.55 9.56
C ARG A 127 3.51 -1.23 8.59
N TRP A 128 3.20 -2.09 7.62
CA TRP A 128 2.13 -1.87 6.64
C TRP A 128 0.77 -1.59 7.28
N THR A 129 0.50 -2.13 8.46
CA THR A 129 -0.75 -1.92 9.22
C THR A 129 -0.89 -0.49 9.75
N GLU A 130 0.22 0.23 9.93
CA GLU A 130 0.23 1.65 10.33
C GLU A 130 -0.29 2.55 9.20
N TYR A 131 -0.25 2.07 7.95
CA TYR A 131 -0.63 2.84 6.75
C TYR A 131 -1.72 2.13 5.92
N PRO A 132 -2.94 1.94 6.46
CA PRO A 132 -3.99 1.16 5.81
C PRO A 132 -4.52 1.76 4.50
N ASN A 133 -4.18 3.01 4.21
CA ASN A 133 -4.60 3.73 3.01
C ASN A 133 -3.52 3.76 1.91
N LEU A 134 -2.44 3.00 2.05
CA LEU A 134 -1.36 2.92 1.06
C LEU A 134 -1.25 1.50 0.47
N PRO A 135 -2.03 1.18 -0.57
CA PRO A 135 -2.00 -0.13 -1.22
C PRO A 135 -0.63 -0.52 -1.77
N SER A 136 0.17 0.45 -2.25
CA SER A 136 1.53 0.21 -2.74
C SER A 136 2.46 -0.30 -1.64
N LEU A 137 2.34 0.28 -0.44
CA LEU A 137 3.10 -0.14 0.74
C LEU A 137 2.70 -1.56 1.16
N SER A 138 1.40 -1.84 1.22
CA SER A 138 0.92 -3.20 1.52
C SER A 138 1.39 -4.22 0.48
N TYR A 139 1.44 -3.83 -0.81
CA TYR A 139 1.92 -4.69 -1.89
C TYR A 139 3.41 -5.01 -1.76
N ILE A 140 4.26 -4.00 -1.57
CA ILE A 140 5.70 -4.22 -1.41
C ILE A 140 6.01 -5.00 -0.13
N SER A 141 5.28 -4.74 0.97
CA SER A 141 5.37 -5.49 2.21
C SER A 141 5.00 -6.95 2.01
N ALA A 142 3.92 -7.27 1.29
CA ALA A 142 3.50 -8.64 1.03
C ALA A 142 4.59 -9.46 0.32
N HIS A 143 5.33 -8.86 -0.63
CA HIS A 143 6.48 -9.50 -1.29
C HIS A 143 7.62 -9.80 -0.31
N ILE A 144 8.02 -8.80 0.49
CA ILE A 144 9.10 -8.97 1.47
C ILE A 144 8.72 -10.03 2.51
N LEU A 145 7.48 -9.97 3.01
CA LEU A 145 6.95 -10.94 3.97
C LEU A 145 6.89 -12.35 3.36
N LEU A 146 6.43 -12.50 2.12
CA LEU A 146 6.39 -13.80 1.42
C LEU A 146 7.78 -14.45 1.36
N LEU A 147 8.81 -13.69 0.98
CA LEU A 147 10.19 -14.18 0.89
C LEU A 147 10.75 -14.64 2.25
N ASN A 148 10.31 -14.01 3.34
CA ASN A 148 10.70 -14.33 4.71
C ASN A 148 9.72 -15.29 5.43
N SER A 149 8.77 -15.88 4.69
CA SER A 149 7.75 -16.79 5.21
C SER A 149 8.04 -18.25 4.81
N PRO A 150 7.45 -19.25 5.49
CA PRO A 150 7.55 -20.65 5.08
C PRO A 150 6.89 -20.95 3.71
N LEU A 151 6.14 -19.99 3.14
CA LEU A 151 5.55 -20.11 1.80
C LEU A 151 6.55 -19.81 0.68
N SER A 152 7.73 -19.29 1.02
CA SER A 152 8.75 -18.95 0.03
C SER A 152 9.18 -20.21 -0.76
N PRO A 153 9.13 -20.20 -2.10
CA PRO A 153 9.55 -21.33 -2.93
C PRO A 153 11.07 -21.56 -2.92
N SER A 154 11.84 -20.75 -2.17
CA SER A 154 13.28 -20.88 -2.08
C SER A 154 13.67 -22.13 -1.29
N PRO A 155 14.58 -22.97 -1.80
CA PRO A 155 15.01 -24.17 -1.09
C PRO A 155 15.73 -23.75 0.19
N SER A 156 15.17 -24.16 1.32
CA SER A 156 15.80 -24.30 2.63
C SER A 156 17.25 -23.78 2.68
N LEU A 157 17.43 -22.55 3.16
CA LEU A 157 18.66 -22.19 3.86
C LEU A 157 18.69 -23.08 5.10
N ALA A 158 19.34 -24.25 4.95
CA ALA A 158 19.70 -25.09 6.07
C ALA A 158 20.36 -24.22 7.15
N PRO A 159 20.04 -24.42 8.44
CA PRO A 159 20.77 -23.73 9.49
C PRO A 159 22.26 -24.05 9.30
N PRO A 160 23.17 -23.06 9.37
CA PRO A 160 24.60 -23.35 9.31
C PRO A 160 24.94 -24.36 10.41
N PRO A 161 25.79 -25.37 10.15
CA PRO A 161 26.18 -26.31 11.19
C PRO A 161 26.86 -25.55 12.33
N SER A 162 26.17 -25.48 13.48
CA SER A 162 26.68 -24.90 14.72
C SER A 162 27.94 -25.64 15.15
N SER A 163 29.07 -24.95 15.10
CA SER A 163 30.35 -25.42 15.65
C SER A 163 31.17 -24.26 16.22
N THR A 164 30.58 -23.44 17.10
CA THR A 164 31.35 -22.48 17.92
C THR A 164 30.58 -22.06 19.19
N PRO A 165 31.25 -21.80 20.33
CA PRO A 165 30.59 -21.49 21.61
C PRO A 165 29.91 -20.13 21.60
N ALA A 166 28.86 -20.00 22.41
CA ALA A 166 27.86 -18.94 22.41
C ALA A 166 28.42 -17.48 22.41
N PRO A 167 27.93 -16.61 21.50
CA PRO A 167 28.09 -15.16 21.62
C PRO A 167 27.05 -14.55 22.59
N PRO A 168 27.24 -13.29 23.03
CA PRO A 168 26.38 -12.58 24.01
C PRO A 168 24.90 -12.51 23.58
N PRO A 169 23.95 -12.20 24.49
CA PRO A 169 22.52 -12.25 24.21
C PRO A 169 22.18 -11.34 23.02
N LEU A 170 21.69 -11.97 21.95
CA LEU A 170 21.21 -11.30 20.75
C LEU A 170 20.00 -10.41 21.10
N PRO A 171 19.78 -9.30 20.36
CA PRO A 171 18.54 -8.52 20.43
C PRO A 171 17.31 -9.42 20.19
N PRO A 172 16.09 -9.00 20.58
CA PRO A 172 14.90 -9.83 20.44
C PRO A 172 14.75 -10.28 18.99
N SER A 173 14.91 -11.58 18.76
CA SER A 173 14.71 -12.21 17.45
C SER A 173 13.37 -11.74 16.90
N ILE A 174 13.38 -11.13 15.73
CA ILE A 174 12.18 -10.75 14.99
C ILE A 174 11.29 -12.01 14.89
N PRO A 175 9.99 -11.95 15.27
CA PRO A 175 9.13 -13.13 15.25
C PRO A 175 9.03 -13.68 13.83
N PRO A 176 8.85 -15.00 13.64
CA PRO A 176 8.75 -15.59 12.30
C PRO A 176 7.54 -15.02 11.55
N VAL A 177 7.66 -14.83 10.23
CA VAL A 177 6.54 -14.36 9.38
C VAL A 177 5.53 -15.49 9.21
N SER A 178 4.28 -15.23 9.59
CA SER A 178 3.21 -16.23 9.44
C SER A 178 2.58 -16.18 8.04
N PRO A 179 2.09 -17.31 7.49
CA PRO A 179 1.31 -17.32 6.25
C PRO A 179 0.12 -16.33 6.25
N ALA A 180 -0.56 -16.20 7.39
CA ALA A 180 -1.66 -15.26 7.57
C ALA A 180 -1.20 -13.80 7.43
N GLU A 181 -0.04 -13.44 8.00
CA GLU A 181 0.54 -12.10 7.88
C GLU A 181 0.81 -11.71 6.41
N VAL A 182 1.34 -12.64 5.61
CA VAL A 182 1.58 -12.45 4.18
C VAL A 182 0.26 -12.26 3.42
N LEU A 183 -0.73 -13.12 3.69
CA LEU A 183 -2.06 -13.04 3.06
C LEU A 183 -2.75 -11.71 3.36
N ARG A 184 -2.72 -11.26 4.62
CA ARG A 184 -3.33 -9.99 5.04
C ARG A 184 -2.68 -8.78 4.36
N ALA A 185 -1.35 -8.73 4.30
CA ALA A 185 -0.65 -7.68 3.57
C ALA A 185 -1.03 -7.68 2.07
N SER A 186 -1.11 -8.87 1.45
CA SER A 186 -1.53 -9.00 0.05
C SER A 186 -2.97 -8.54 -0.17
N LEU A 187 -3.90 -8.90 0.71
CA LEU A 187 -5.30 -8.49 0.62
C LEU A 187 -5.46 -6.98 0.88
N ALA A 188 -4.70 -6.40 1.81
CA ALA A 188 -4.70 -4.96 2.07
C ALA A 188 -4.32 -4.15 0.82
N SER A 189 -3.40 -4.66 -0.02
CA SER A 189 -3.08 -4.03 -1.31
C SER A 189 -4.22 -4.04 -2.32
N LEU A 190 -5.18 -4.97 -2.19
CA LEU A 190 -6.35 -5.11 -3.06
C LEU A 190 -7.62 -4.46 -2.46
N ARG A 191 -7.51 -3.85 -1.27
CA ARG A 191 -8.68 -3.32 -0.53
C ARG A 191 -9.46 -2.26 -1.31
N ILE A 192 -8.74 -1.39 -2.03
CA ILE A 192 -9.33 -0.30 -2.82
C ILE A 192 -9.63 -0.77 -4.25
N HIS A 193 -8.69 -1.46 -4.87
CA HIS A 193 -8.79 -1.90 -6.26
C HIS A 193 -8.65 -3.44 -6.35
N PRO A 194 -9.74 -4.19 -6.12
CA PRO A 194 -9.69 -5.65 -6.01
C PRO A 194 -9.35 -6.36 -7.32
N LEU A 195 -9.37 -5.65 -8.46
CA LEU A 195 -9.12 -6.20 -9.78
C LEU A 195 -7.72 -5.92 -10.34
N LEU A 196 -6.82 -5.29 -9.56
CA LEU A 196 -5.48 -4.98 -10.04
C LEU A 196 -4.70 -6.26 -10.42
N PRO A 197 -4.17 -6.36 -11.65
CA PRO A 197 -3.58 -7.62 -12.13
C PRO A 197 -2.40 -8.13 -11.30
N ARG A 198 -1.45 -7.26 -10.95
CA ARG A 198 -0.21 -7.69 -10.26
C ARG A 198 -0.43 -8.08 -8.80
N PRO A 199 -1.21 -7.32 -8.01
CA PRO A 199 -1.55 -7.76 -6.65
C PRO A 199 -2.42 -9.01 -6.63
N ARG A 200 -3.30 -9.21 -7.63
CA ARG A 200 -4.03 -10.48 -7.80
C ARG A 200 -3.11 -11.66 -8.11
N ALA A 201 -2.14 -11.48 -9.01
CA ALA A 201 -1.17 -12.52 -9.32
C ALA A 201 -0.35 -12.92 -8.09
N LEU A 202 0.07 -11.94 -7.27
CA LEU A 202 0.74 -12.21 -5.99
C LEU A 202 -0.18 -12.97 -5.02
N LEU A 203 -1.44 -12.54 -4.87
CA LEU A 203 -2.41 -13.22 -4.02
C LEU A 203 -2.63 -14.68 -4.47
N ALA A 204 -2.76 -14.93 -5.79
CA ALA A 204 -2.88 -16.27 -6.34
C ALA A 204 -1.65 -17.13 -6.02
N GLN A 205 -0.44 -16.57 -6.12
CA GLN A 205 0.81 -17.25 -5.75
C GLN A 205 0.84 -17.63 -4.27
N ILE A 206 0.41 -16.73 -3.38
CA ILE A 206 0.38 -17.00 -1.93
C ILE A 206 -0.68 -18.07 -1.59
N LEU A 207 -1.83 -18.04 -2.26
CA LEU A 207 -2.91 -19.00 -2.05
C LEU A 207 -2.63 -20.38 -2.66
N ALA A 208 -1.82 -20.49 -3.71
CA ALA A 208 -1.58 -21.75 -4.42
C ALA A 208 -1.20 -22.95 -3.51
N PRO A 209 -0.25 -22.83 -2.56
CA PRO A 209 0.11 -23.94 -1.67
C PRO A 209 -0.91 -24.22 -0.55
N LEU A 210 -1.81 -23.29 -0.23
CA LEU A 210 -2.73 -23.39 0.91
C LEU A 210 -4.18 -23.68 0.49
N HIS A 211 -4.65 -22.98 -0.53
CA HIS A 211 -6.02 -22.95 -1.03
C HIS A 211 -6.02 -22.93 -2.58
N PRO A 212 -5.70 -24.05 -3.25
CA PRO A 212 -5.53 -24.09 -4.71
C PRO A 212 -6.81 -23.72 -5.47
N ALA A 213 -7.99 -24.03 -4.92
CA ALA A 213 -9.27 -23.62 -5.51
C ALA A 213 -9.44 -22.09 -5.54
N LEU A 214 -9.05 -21.40 -4.46
CA LEU A 214 -9.08 -19.94 -4.40
C LEU A 214 -8.03 -19.33 -5.33
N SER A 215 -6.82 -19.89 -5.36
CA SER A 215 -5.75 -19.44 -6.26
C SER A 215 -6.20 -19.43 -7.72
N HIS A 216 -6.76 -20.55 -8.20
CA HIS A 216 -7.31 -20.63 -9.56
C HIS A 216 -8.47 -19.66 -9.82
N ALA A 217 -9.31 -19.40 -8.82
CA ALA A 217 -10.41 -18.44 -8.96
C ALA A 217 -9.92 -16.98 -8.99
N VAL A 218 -8.85 -16.65 -8.25
CA VAL A 218 -8.22 -15.32 -8.27
C VAL A 218 -7.54 -15.04 -9.62
N GLU A 219 -6.99 -16.04 -10.29
CA GLU A 219 -6.40 -15.86 -11.64
C GLU A 219 -7.45 -15.73 -12.74
N ALA A 220 -8.63 -16.33 -12.55
CA ALA A 220 -9.72 -16.21 -13.52
C ALA A 220 -10.29 -14.77 -13.51
N PRO A 221 -10.49 -14.13 -14.68
CA PRO A 221 -11.20 -12.86 -14.71
C PRO A 221 -12.60 -13.08 -14.13
N PRO A 222 -13.08 -12.22 -13.21
CA PRO A 222 -14.45 -12.31 -12.74
C PRO A 222 -15.33 -12.18 -13.98
N LYS A 223 -16.15 -13.20 -14.27
CA LYS A 223 -17.03 -13.17 -15.43
C LYS A 223 -17.94 -11.95 -15.26
N GLY A 224 -17.71 -10.93 -16.07
CA GLY A 224 -18.60 -9.77 -16.16
C GLY A 224 -20.02 -10.29 -16.38
N LYS A 225 -21.00 -9.65 -15.76
CA LYS A 225 -22.42 -9.93 -16.04
C LYS A 225 -22.71 -9.60 -17.50
N ASP A 226 -22.43 -10.51 -18.41
CA ASP A 226 -23.17 -10.61 -19.66
C ASP A 226 -24.60 -10.95 -19.24
N LYS A 227 -25.40 -9.91 -19.03
CA LYS A 227 -26.83 -10.00 -18.73
C LYS A 227 -27.65 -10.67 -19.85
N ASP A 228 -27.02 -11.12 -20.93
CA ASP A 228 -27.72 -11.62 -22.13
C ASP A 228 -27.52 -13.10 -22.45
N LYS A 229 -26.80 -13.88 -21.64
CA LYS A 229 -26.87 -15.36 -21.73
C LYS A 229 -26.86 -15.97 -20.35
N GLY A 230 -27.99 -16.60 -19.99
CA GLY A 230 -28.21 -17.33 -18.76
C GLY A 230 -27.35 -18.60 -18.64
N GLU A 231 -26.04 -18.41 -18.55
CA GLU A 231 -25.06 -19.39 -18.10
C GLU A 231 -24.16 -18.70 -17.07
N GLY A 232 -24.80 -18.19 -16.01
CA GLY A 232 -24.10 -17.76 -14.80
C GLY A 232 -23.27 -18.92 -14.28
N ALA A 233 -22.07 -18.62 -13.78
CA ALA A 233 -21.22 -19.58 -13.08
C ALA A 233 -22.10 -20.44 -12.15
N ALA A 234 -21.99 -21.76 -12.28
CA ALA A 234 -22.85 -22.70 -11.55
C ALA A 234 -22.90 -22.28 -10.06
N PRO A 235 -24.09 -22.08 -9.47
CA PRO A 235 -24.22 -21.62 -8.08
C PRO A 235 -23.40 -22.48 -7.11
N GLU A 236 -23.25 -23.76 -7.43
CA GLU A 236 -22.39 -24.72 -6.72
C GLU A 236 -20.92 -24.28 -6.60
N ARG A 237 -20.35 -23.67 -7.65
CA ARG A 237 -18.96 -23.16 -7.63
C ARG A 237 -18.82 -21.91 -6.77
N GLY A 238 -19.85 -21.06 -6.74
CA GLY A 238 -19.88 -19.88 -5.86
C GLY A 238 -19.94 -20.29 -4.39
N GLU A 239 -20.81 -21.24 -4.04
CA GLU A 239 -20.94 -21.77 -2.68
C GLU A 239 -19.71 -22.57 -2.23
N GLU A 240 -19.02 -23.24 -3.15
CA GLU A 240 -17.73 -23.90 -2.87
C GLU A 240 -16.65 -22.88 -2.54
N LEU A 241 -16.52 -21.82 -3.35
CA LEU A 241 -15.55 -20.74 -3.10
C LEU A 241 -15.86 -19.99 -1.80
N GLU A 242 -17.13 -19.72 -1.49
CA GLU A 242 -17.51 -19.06 -0.24
C GLU A 242 -17.13 -19.92 0.98
N ARG A 243 -17.40 -21.23 0.94
CA ARG A 243 -16.98 -22.15 2.00
C ARG A 243 -15.46 -22.20 2.14
N GLU A 244 -14.73 -22.09 1.04
CA GLU A 244 -13.27 -22.07 1.06
C GLU A 244 -12.72 -20.75 1.61
N VAL A 245 -13.34 -19.61 1.32
CA VAL A 245 -13.03 -18.31 1.96
C VAL A 245 -13.17 -18.41 3.48
N GLU A 246 -14.23 -19.06 3.97
CA GLU A 246 -14.43 -19.27 5.42
C GLU A 246 -13.34 -20.11 6.08
N ARG A 247 -12.75 -21.07 5.35
CA ARG A 247 -11.68 -21.94 5.85
C ARG A 247 -10.31 -21.27 5.94
N VAL A 248 -10.12 -20.09 5.34
CA VAL A 248 -8.82 -19.41 5.41
C VAL A 248 -8.56 -18.94 6.85
N GLU A 249 -7.54 -19.50 7.47
CA GLU A 249 -7.18 -19.18 8.86
C GLU A 249 -6.48 -17.81 8.97
N GLY A 250 -6.71 -17.11 10.08
CA GLY A 250 -5.99 -15.87 10.41
C GLY A 250 -6.44 -14.61 9.66
N LEU A 251 -7.50 -14.69 8.85
CA LEU A 251 -8.13 -13.52 8.21
C LEU A 251 -9.24 -12.91 9.08
N GLU A 252 -9.22 -11.59 9.20
CA GLU A 252 -10.30 -10.79 9.77
C GLU A 252 -11.43 -10.59 8.75
N GLU A 253 -12.61 -10.13 9.19
CA GLU A 253 -13.78 -9.98 8.30
C GLU A 253 -13.51 -9.03 7.13
N GLY A 254 -12.80 -7.91 7.36
CA GLY A 254 -12.43 -6.99 6.29
C GLY A 254 -11.48 -7.59 5.25
N ASP A 255 -10.64 -8.54 5.65
CA ASP A 255 -9.76 -9.28 4.76
C ASP A 255 -10.59 -10.29 3.92
N ARG A 256 -11.55 -10.98 4.55
CA ARG A 256 -12.50 -11.89 3.89
C ARG A 256 -13.35 -11.15 2.88
N ASP A 257 -13.90 -9.99 3.23
CA ASP A 257 -14.66 -9.14 2.31
C ASP A 257 -13.85 -8.71 1.10
N THR A 258 -12.57 -8.37 1.30
CA THR A 258 -11.68 -8.04 0.19
C THR A 258 -11.45 -9.25 -0.70
N LEU A 259 -11.23 -10.44 -0.13
CA LEU A 259 -11.10 -11.69 -0.88
C LEU A 259 -12.38 -12.03 -1.67
N ARG A 260 -13.57 -11.88 -1.07
CA ARG A 260 -14.85 -12.09 -1.77
C ARG A 260 -15.02 -11.13 -2.95
N ARG A 261 -14.61 -9.86 -2.80
CA ARG A 261 -14.62 -8.86 -3.90
C ARG A 261 -13.64 -9.22 -5.01
N VAL A 262 -12.44 -9.71 -4.69
CA VAL A 262 -11.44 -10.18 -5.68
C VAL A 262 -12.00 -11.37 -6.46
N LEU A 263 -12.70 -12.29 -5.80
CA LEU A 263 -13.33 -13.47 -6.40
C LEU A 263 -14.63 -13.16 -7.16
N GLY A 264 -15.18 -11.93 -7.03
CA GLY A 264 -16.46 -11.54 -7.62
C GLY A 264 -17.68 -12.23 -6.98
N LEU A 265 -17.56 -12.68 -5.73
CA LEU A 265 -18.65 -13.33 -4.97
C LEU A 265 -19.64 -12.30 -4.41
N VAL A 266 -19.14 -11.12 -4.03
CA VAL A 266 -19.99 -9.97 -3.67
C VAL A 266 -20.35 -9.26 -4.97
N GLY A 267 -21.64 -9.23 -5.29
CA GLY A 267 -22.14 -8.42 -6.40
C GLY A 267 -21.73 -6.98 -6.16
N ALA A 268 -21.22 -6.29 -7.19
CA ALA A 268 -20.91 -4.86 -7.10
C ALA A 268 -22.07 -4.14 -6.43
N GLU A 269 -21.90 -3.77 -5.16
CA GLU A 269 -22.81 -2.85 -4.52
C GLU A 269 -22.85 -1.63 -5.44
N LYS A 270 -24.07 -1.22 -5.79
CA LYS A 270 -24.27 0.10 -6.38
C LYS A 270 -23.46 1.05 -5.52
N GLY A 271 -22.46 1.70 -6.11
CA GLY A 271 -21.83 2.85 -5.49
C GLY A 271 -22.96 3.75 -4.99
N GLU A 272 -22.84 4.17 -3.74
CA GLU A 272 -23.68 5.17 -3.11
C GLU A 272 -23.77 6.38 -4.06
N GLY A 273 -24.89 6.42 -4.77
CA GLY A 273 -25.30 7.45 -5.70
C GLY A 273 -26.77 7.73 -5.45
N GLU A 274 -27.15 7.85 -4.18
CA GLU A 274 -28.44 8.34 -3.71
C GLU A 274 -28.17 9.36 -2.59
N GLU A 275 -27.64 10.54 -2.95
CA GLU A 275 -28.04 11.76 -2.23
C GLU A 275 -29.42 12.18 -2.76
N GLU A 276 -30.45 11.42 -2.40
CA GLU A 276 -31.81 11.94 -2.38
C GLU A 276 -32.02 12.69 -1.06
N GLY A 277 -32.22 14.01 -1.16
CA GLY A 277 -33.11 14.73 -0.25
C GLY A 277 -32.52 15.27 1.05
N VAL A 278 -31.75 16.36 0.96
CA VAL A 278 -31.65 17.33 2.08
C VAL A 278 -32.21 18.68 1.66
N GLY A 279 -33.45 18.87 2.09
CA GLY A 279 -34.26 20.09 2.17
C GLY A 279 -33.61 21.42 1.80
N ARG A 280 -34.12 22.01 0.71
CA ARG A 280 -34.28 23.46 0.60
C ARG A 280 -35.15 23.94 1.77
N ASN A 281 -34.52 24.44 2.83
CA ASN A 281 -35.16 25.35 3.77
C ASN A 281 -34.47 26.72 3.65
N VAL A 282 -34.91 27.49 2.66
CA VAL A 282 -34.63 28.92 2.57
C VAL A 282 -35.52 29.62 3.60
N ARG A 283 -35.03 29.74 4.84
CA ARG A 283 -35.52 30.72 5.81
C ARG A 283 -34.35 31.27 6.61
N SER A 284 -33.93 32.48 6.26
CA SER A 284 -33.28 33.50 7.10
C SER A 284 -33.27 34.78 6.25
N LEU A 285 -34.02 35.80 6.69
CA LEU A 285 -33.54 36.97 7.46
C LEU A 285 -32.72 37.91 6.58
#